data_AF-A0A0A9D3V7-F1
#
_entry.id   AF-A0A0A9D3V7-F1
#
_cell.length_a   1.000
_cell.length_b   1.000
_cell.length_c   1.000
_cell.angle_alpha   90.00
_cell.angle_beta   90.00
_cell.angle_gamma   90.00
#
_symmetry.space_group_name_H-M   'P 1'
#
loop_
_entity.id
_entity.type
_entity.pdbx_description
1 polymer ?
#
loop_
_entity_poly.entity_id
_entity_poly.type
_entity_poly.pdbx_seq_one_letter_code
_entity_poly.pdbx_strand_id
1 'polypeptide(L)'
;MASTAGNTGLVFSVCMPYNSTSEIVNAVNEVCAERREMMQREHAGNCNGHAANSGVDSEISVADLDRHMYSAGCPDPDIVIRTSGETRLSNFLLWQTTFSHLQNPDPLWPEFSFRHLVWAILQYQRVYPYLEQNRKLAKKQL
;
A
#
# COMPACT_ATOMS: atom_id res chain seq x y z
N MET A 1 -10.38 -14.11 9.64
CA MET A 1 -9.13 -14.62 9.02
C MET A 1 -8.55 -15.88 9.69
N ALA A 2 -9.05 -16.33 10.85
CA ALA A 2 -8.43 -17.43 11.61
C ALA A 2 -8.24 -18.74 10.81
N SER A 3 -9.21 -19.12 9.96
CA SER A 3 -9.15 -20.37 9.19
C SER A 3 -8.04 -20.44 8.13
N THR A 4 -7.54 -19.28 7.67
CA THR A 4 -6.53 -19.22 6.59
C THR A 4 -5.26 -18.48 7.02
N ALA A 5 -5.16 -18.02 8.28
CA ALA A 5 -4.05 -17.22 8.76
C ALA A 5 -2.70 -17.97 8.83
N GLY A 6 -2.73 -19.29 9.00
CA GLY A 6 -1.53 -20.13 9.04
C GLY A 6 -0.99 -20.55 7.66
N ASN A 7 -1.64 -20.13 6.58
CA ASN A 7 -1.23 -20.51 5.23
C ASN A 7 0.01 -19.71 4.80
N THR A 8 1.02 -20.40 4.26
CA THR A 8 2.29 -19.78 3.80
C THR A 8 2.41 -19.70 2.28
N GLY A 9 1.40 -20.20 1.56
CA GLY A 9 1.37 -20.21 0.10
C GLY A 9 0.85 -18.90 -0.48
N LEU A 10 -0.06 -19.02 -1.43
CA LEU A 10 -0.70 -17.87 -2.07
C LEU A 10 -1.50 -17.04 -1.08
N VAL A 11 -1.26 -15.73 -1.06
CA VAL A 11 -2.12 -14.74 -0.41
C VAL A 11 -3.10 -14.20 -1.45
N PHE A 12 -4.39 -14.28 -1.15
CA PHE A 12 -5.45 -13.74 -1.99
C PHE A 12 -6.25 -12.71 -1.20
N SER A 13 -6.13 -11.44 -1.61
CA SER A 13 -6.78 -10.31 -0.95
C SER A 13 -8.01 -9.87 -1.74
N VAL A 14 -9.15 -9.75 -1.05
CA VAL A 14 -10.40 -9.28 -1.63
C VAL A 14 -10.76 -7.92 -1.02
N CYS A 15 -10.83 -6.90 -1.87
CA CYS A 15 -11.12 -5.53 -1.45
C CYS A 15 -12.62 -5.25 -1.48
N MET A 16 -13.29 -5.23 -0.32
CA MET A 16 -14.72 -4.93 -0.19
C MET A 16 -15.05 -4.31 1.19
N PRO A 17 -15.92 -3.29 1.28
CA PRO A 17 -16.12 -2.17 0.34
C PRO A 17 -14.93 -1.20 0.43
N TYR A 18 -14.01 -1.30 -0.53
CA TYR A 18 -12.71 -0.61 -0.49
C TYR A 18 -12.67 0.61 -1.40
N ASN A 19 -11.99 1.67 -0.94
CA ASN A 19 -11.47 2.74 -1.79
C ASN A 19 -10.19 3.31 -1.15
N SER A 20 -9.25 3.75 -1.99
CA SER A 20 -7.91 4.14 -1.56
C SER A 20 -7.90 5.43 -0.74
N THR A 21 -8.77 6.39 -1.05
CA THR A 21 -8.90 7.62 -0.25
C THR A 21 -9.28 7.31 1.21
N SER A 22 -10.25 6.44 1.44
CA SER A 22 -10.65 6.03 2.78
C SER A 22 -9.56 5.25 3.49
N GLU A 23 -8.82 4.40 2.77
CA GLU A 23 -7.66 3.71 3.33
C GLU A 23 -6.58 4.69 3.81
N ILE A 24 -6.20 5.67 2.98
CA ILE A 24 -5.18 6.68 3.34
C ILE A 24 -5.63 7.49 4.55
N VAL A 25 -6.89 7.95 4.58
CA VAL A 25 -7.44 8.69 5.73
C VAL A 25 -7.43 7.82 6.99
N ASN A 26 -7.78 6.54 6.87
CA ASN A 26 -7.72 5.62 8.00
C ASN A 26 -6.29 5.45 8.51
N ALA A 27 -5.32 5.24 7.62
CA ALA A 27 -3.92 5.09 7.97
C ALA A 27 -3.39 6.33 8.73
N VAL A 28 -3.70 7.54 8.27
CA VAL A 28 -3.35 8.79 8.96
C VAL A 28 -3.95 8.84 10.37
N ASN A 29 -5.22 8.47 10.52
CA ASN A 29 -5.91 8.49 11.81
C ASN A 29 -5.31 7.48 12.80
N GLU A 30 -4.96 6.28 12.33
CA GLU A 30 -4.32 5.24 13.14
C GLU A 30 -2.93 5.67 13.60
N VAL A 31 -2.11 6.25 12.71
CA VAL A 31 -0.80 6.83 13.10
C VAL A 31 -0.96 7.90 14.18
N CYS A 32 -1.94 8.80 14.01
CA CYS A 32 -2.22 9.84 15.00
C CYS A 32 -2.67 9.25 16.35
N ALA A 33 -3.43 8.15 16.34
CA ALA A 33 -3.87 7.48 17.54
C ALA A 33 -2.71 6.77 18.26
N GLU A 34 -1.89 6.01 17.53
CA GLU A 34 -0.70 5.31 18.07
C GLU A 34 0.24 6.31 18.75
N ARG A 35 0.55 7.44 18.11
CA ARG A 35 1.43 8.48 18.68
C ARG A 35 0.86 9.12 19.94
N ARG A 36 -0.46 9.37 19.96
CA ARG A 36 -1.13 9.94 21.14
C ARG A 36 -1.04 8.99 22.34
N GLU A 37 -1.22 7.69 22.11
CA GLU A 37 -1.06 6.68 23.17
C GLU A 37 0.37 6.61 23.69
N MET A 38 1.38 6.69 22.80
CA MET A 38 2.79 6.72 23.21
C MET A 38 3.10 7.93 24.10
N MET A 39 2.69 9.13 23.69
CA MET A 39 2.87 10.35 24.48
C MET A 39 2.22 10.25 25.87
N GLN A 40 1.02 9.67 25.97
CA GLN A 40 0.32 9.48 27.24
C GLN A 40 1.04 8.50 28.17
N ARG A 41 1.59 7.40 27.63
CA ARG A 41 2.37 6.42 28.40
C ARG A 41 3.66 7.01 28.94
N GLU A 42 4.36 7.83 28.14
CA GLU A 42 5.56 8.55 28.59
C GLU A 42 5.26 9.54 29.72
N HIS A 43 4.15 10.29 29.62
CA HIS A 43 3.72 11.21 30.68
C HIS A 43 3.29 10.50 31.96
N ALA A 44 2.68 9.31 31.87
CA ALA A 44 2.29 8.53 33.04
C ALA A 44 3.48 7.85 33.75
N GLY A 45 4.58 7.57 33.03
CA GLY A 45 5.82 7.02 33.58
C GLY A 45 6.78 8.06 34.17
N ASN A 46 6.65 9.34 33.78
CA ASN A 46 7.51 10.42 34.23
C ASN A 46 6.94 11.16 35.46
N CYS A 47 6.86 10.48 36.61
CA CYS A 47 6.40 11.07 37.88
C CYS A 47 7.42 12.03 38.52
N ASN A 48 8.61 12.21 37.93
CA ASN A 48 9.70 12.98 38.50
C ASN A 48 10.01 14.25 37.70
N GLY A 49 9.04 15.17 37.61
CA GLY A 49 9.25 16.63 37.65
C GLY A 49 10.32 17.30 36.77
N HIS A 50 10.88 16.64 35.76
CA HIS A 50 11.77 17.24 34.78
C HIS A 50 11.10 17.05 33.43
N ALA A 51 10.50 18.13 32.95
CA ALA A 51 9.99 18.27 31.60
C ALA A 51 11.16 18.19 30.62
N ALA A 52 11.63 16.98 30.36
CA ALA A 52 12.40 16.70 29.17
C ALA A 52 11.41 16.88 28.01
N ASN A 53 11.58 17.96 27.25
CA ASN A 53 11.16 18.04 25.86
C ASN A 53 11.92 16.94 25.07
N SER A 54 11.65 15.66 25.34
CA SER A 54 11.98 14.59 24.41
C SER A 54 10.88 14.63 23.36
N GLY A 55 11.08 15.50 22.37
CA GLY A 55 10.18 15.66 21.25
C GLY A 55 9.98 14.31 20.58
N VAL A 56 8.80 13.74 20.75
CA VAL A 56 8.26 12.79 19.78
C VAL A 56 8.23 13.57 18.48
N ASP A 57 9.03 13.15 17.50
CA ASP A 57 9.05 13.76 16.17
C ASP A 57 7.60 13.92 15.70
N SER A 58 7.17 15.17 15.52
CA SER A 58 5.79 15.48 15.15
C SER A 58 5.47 15.10 13.71
N GLU A 59 6.48 14.75 12.92
CA GLU A 59 6.36 14.48 11.50
C GLU A 59 5.93 13.04 11.25
N ILE A 60 4.84 12.85 10.50
CA ILE A 60 4.38 11.54 10.03
C ILE A 60 5.26 11.13 8.85
N SER A 61 5.88 9.95 8.93
CA SER A 61 6.71 9.41 7.86
C SER A 61 5.90 8.54 6.88
N VAL A 62 6.47 8.27 5.70
CA VAL A 62 5.92 7.31 4.73
C VAL A 62 5.81 5.91 5.34
N ALA A 63 6.81 5.50 6.13
CA ALA A 63 6.83 4.19 6.79
C ALA A 63 5.71 4.05 7.84
N ASP A 64 5.34 5.15 8.51
CA ASP A 64 4.20 5.15 9.44
C ASP A 64 2.90 4.88 8.68
N LEU A 65 2.71 5.50 7.51
CA LEU A 65 1.53 5.27 6.68
C LEU A 65 1.51 3.85 6.11
N ASP A 66 2.63 3.36 5.56
CA ASP A 66 2.75 2.00 5.00
C ASP A 66 2.30 0.92 5.99
N ARG A 67 2.67 1.08 7.26
CA ARG A 67 2.33 0.13 8.34
C ARG A 67 0.83 0.11 8.67
N HIS A 68 0.12 1.21 8.40
CA HIS A 68 -1.30 1.37 8.73
C HIS A 68 -2.24 1.29 7.52
N MET A 69 -1.71 1.06 6.30
CA MET A 69 -2.52 0.69 5.15
C MET A 69 -3.20 -0.66 5.39
N TYR A 70 -4.36 -0.91 4.77
CA TYR A 70 -5.04 -2.21 4.87
C TYR A 70 -4.21 -3.33 4.23
N SER A 71 -3.37 -2.98 3.27
CA SER A 71 -2.41 -3.88 2.63
C SER A 71 -1.10 -4.06 3.40
N ALA A 72 -0.98 -3.55 4.63
CA ALA A 72 0.24 -3.69 5.42
C ALA A 72 0.71 -5.16 5.51
N GLY A 73 2.00 -5.37 5.26
CA GLY A 73 2.60 -6.72 5.21
C GLY A 73 2.40 -7.46 3.88
N CYS A 74 1.62 -6.93 2.94
CA CYS A 74 1.61 -7.38 1.55
C CYS A 74 2.57 -6.53 0.71
N PRO A 75 3.31 -7.12 -0.24
CA PRO A 75 4.12 -6.35 -1.17
C PRO A 75 3.24 -5.51 -2.09
N ASP A 76 3.75 -4.36 -2.49
CA ASP A 76 3.11 -3.52 -3.51
C ASP A 76 2.92 -4.31 -4.82
N PRO A 77 1.79 -4.10 -5.53
CA PRO A 77 1.53 -4.79 -6.78
C PRO A 77 2.56 -4.41 -7.85
N ASP A 78 3.13 -5.39 -8.54
CA ASP A 78 3.97 -5.15 -9.71
C ASP A 78 3.14 -4.80 -10.96
N ILE A 79 1.94 -5.37 -11.08
CA ILE A 79 1.04 -5.19 -12.23
C ILE A 79 -0.36 -4.89 -11.70
N VAL A 80 -1.00 -3.86 -12.25
CA VAL A 80 -2.43 -3.60 -12.07
C VAL A 80 -3.13 -3.82 -13.39
N ILE A 81 -4.05 -4.79 -13.41
CA ILE A 81 -4.84 -5.12 -14.59
C ILE A 81 -6.24 -4.56 -14.40
N ARG A 82 -6.68 -3.70 -15.32
CA ARG A 82 -8.03 -3.17 -15.39
C ARG A 82 -8.67 -3.53 -16.73
N THR A 83 -9.61 -4.44 -16.72
CA THR A 83 -10.36 -4.84 -17.91
C THR A 83 -11.28 -3.72 -18.43
N SER A 84 -11.95 -3.98 -19.55
CA SER A 84 -12.89 -3.08 -20.25
C SER A 84 -12.26 -1.88 -20.96
N GLY A 85 -10.95 -1.90 -21.25
CA GLY A 85 -10.27 -0.85 -22.01
C GLY A 85 -10.10 0.49 -21.29
N GLU A 86 -10.44 0.57 -20.02
CA GLU A 86 -10.49 1.84 -19.27
C GLU A 86 -9.12 2.28 -18.76
N THR A 87 -8.74 3.54 -19.00
CA THR A 87 -7.45 4.12 -18.57
C THR A 87 -7.58 4.96 -17.30
N ARG A 88 -8.02 4.35 -16.19
CA ARG A 88 -8.08 5.02 -14.87
C ARG A 88 -7.91 4.01 -13.73
N LEU A 89 -7.53 4.45 -12.54
CA LEU A 89 -7.47 3.59 -11.34
C LEU A 89 -8.82 3.49 -10.61
N SER A 90 -9.72 4.46 -10.77
CA SER A 90 -11.00 4.51 -10.03
C SER A 90 -10.83 4.37 -8.51
N ASN A 91 -9.89 5.12 -7.93
CA ASN A 91 -9.66 5.14 -6.49
C ASN A 91 -9.27 3.75 -5.91
N PHE A 92 -8.48 2.98 -6.67
CA PHE A 92 -8.01 1.65 -6.28
C PHE A 92 -6.48 1.67 -6.06
N LEU A 93 -6.03 1.29 -4.86
CA LEU A 93 -4.62 1.12 -4.47
C LEU A 93 -3.70 2.29 -4.90
N LEU A 94 -4.12 3.54 -4.72
CA LEU A 94 -3.39 4.70 -5.24
C LEU A 94 -1.98 4.81 -4.66
N TRP A 95 -1.84 4.49 -3.37
CA TRP A 95 -0.57 4.54 -2.66
C TRP A 95 0.38 3.42 -3.13
N GLN A 96 -0.13 2.19 -3.12
CA GLN A 96 0.61 0.97 -3.41
C GLN A 96 1.02 0.88 -4.90
N THR A 97 0.29 1.57 -5.80
CA THR A 97 0.50 1.42 -7.24
C THR A 97 1.49 2.39 -7.87
N THR A 98 2.23 3.16 -7.05
CA THR A 98 3.17 4.20 -7.50
C THR A 98 4.17 3.72 -8.56
N PHE A 99 4.66 2.48 -8.45
CA PHE A 99 5.61 1.87 -9.40
C PHE A 99 5.06 0.63 -10.11
N SER A 100 3.74 0.45 -10.11
CA SER A 100 3.11 -0.66 -10.81
C SER A 100 3.03 -0.42 -12.31
N HIS A 101 3.13 -1.50 -13.08
CA HIS A 101 2.78 -1.49 -14.48
C HIS A 101 1.25 -1.53 -14.65
N LEU A 102 0.69 -0.53 -15.33
CA LEU A 102 -0.74 -0.49 -15.63
C LEU A 102 -1.02 -1.24 -16.95
N GLN A 103 -1.95 -2.19 -16.90
CA GLN A 103 -2.45 -2.91 -18.06
C GLN A 103 -3.96 -2.76 -18.15
N ASN A 104 -4.43 -2.27 -19.30
CA ASN A 104 -5.83 -1.97 -19.56
C ASN A 104 -6.37 -2.77 -20.76
N PRO A 105 -6.46 -4.11 -20.66
CA PRO A 105 -6.94 -4.92 -21.77
C PRO A 105 -8.40 -4.59 -22.13
N ASP A 106 -8.71 -4.57 -23.43
CA ASP A 106 -10.04 -4.25 -23.97
C ASP A 106 -11.17 -5.19 -23.52
N PRO A 107 -10.98 -6.53 -23.41
CA PRO A 107 -12.04 -7.46 -23.02
C PRO A 107 -12.71 -7.09 -21.70
N LEU A 108 -14.01 -7.40 -21.60
CA LEU A 108 -14.76 -7.25 -20.35
C LEU A 108 -14.28 -8.28 -19.31
N TRP A 109 -14.52 -8.01 -18.02
CA TRP A 109 -14.09 -8.92 -16.94
C TRP A 109 -14.55 -10.38 -17.14
N PRO A 110 -15.81 -10.67 -17.51
CA PRO A 110 -16.25 -12.05 -17.76
C PRO A 110 -15.56 -12.74 -18.95
N GLU A 111 -14.96 -11.98 -19.86
CA GLU A 111 -14.25 -12.45 -21.04
C GLU A 111 -12.72 -12.53 -20.83
N PHE A 112 -12.25 -12.00 -19.69
CA PHE A 112 -10.84 -12.05 -19.34
C PHE A 112 -10.39 -13.50 -19.17
N SER A 113 -9.23 -13.82 -19.73
CA SER A 113 -8.77 -15.21 -19.88
C SER A 113 -7.29 -15.31 -19.57
N PHE A 114 -6.81 -16.54 -19.42
CA PHE A 114 -5.40 -16.80 -19.17
C PHE A 114 -4.46 -16.18 -20.23
N ARG A 115 -4.91 -16.09 -21.50
CA ARG A 115 -4.12 -15.45 -22.56
C ARG A 115 -3.90 -13.96 -22.29
N HIS A 116 -4.92 -13.28 -21.78
CA HIS A 116 -4.84 -11.86 -21.41
C HIS A 116 -3.90 -11.65 -20.22
N LEU A 117 -3.94 -12.56 -19.23
CA LEU A 117 -3.00 -12.53 -18.09
C LEU A 117 -1.55 -12.72 -18.55
N VAL A 118 -1.27 -13.73 -19.37
CA VAL A 118 0.08 -13.97 -19.92
C VAL A 118 0.57 -12.75 -20.70
N TRP A 119 -0.29 -12.13 -21.51
CA TRP A 119 0.04 -10.90 -22.22
C TRP A 119 0.41 -9.76 -21.27
N ALA A 120 -0.35 -9.54 -20.21
CA ALA A 120 -0.04 -8.52 -19.20
C ALA A 120 1.34 -8.75 -18.54
N ILE A 121 1.68 -10.01 -18.25
CA ILE A 121 3.00 -10.39 -17.71
C ILE A 121 4.12 -10.10 -18.71
N LEU A 122 3.94 -10.45 -19.99
CA LEU A 122 4.93 -10.16 -21.04
C LEU A 122 5.14 -8.64 -21.21
N GLN A 123 4.06 -7.86 -21.13
CA GLN A 123 4.17 -6.39 -21.16
C GLN A 123 4.94 -5.84 -19.96
N TYR A 124 4.68 -6.36 -18.76
CA TYR A 124 5.45 -6.02 -17.57
C TYR A 124 6.93 -6.35 -17.73
N GLN A 125 7.27 -7.57 -18.17
CA GLN A 125 8.65 -7.99 -18.39
C GLN A 125 9.38 -7.08 -19.40
N ARG A 126 8.67 -6.62 -20.44
CA ARG A 126 9.22 -5.68 -21.43
C ARG A 126 9.59 -4.33 -20.83
N VAL A 127 8.78 -3.80 -19.91
CA VAL A 127 9.01 -2.48 -19.29
C VAL A 127 9.79 -2.55 -17.97
N TYR A 128 10.01 -3.75 -17.43
CA TYR A 128 10.62 -3.97 -16.14
C TYR A 128 11.94 -3.21 -15.91
N PRO A 129 12.91 -3.18 -16.85
CA PRO A 129 14.16 -2.45 -16.64
C PRO A 129 13.94 -0.95 -16.35
N TYR A 130 12.95 -0.34 -16.99
CA TYR A 130 12.58 1.06 -16.78
C TYR A 130 11.94 1.27 -15.41
N LEU A 131 11.03 0.38 -15.00
CA LEU A 131 10.39 0.45 -13.69
C LEU A 131 11.40 0.26 -12.55
N GLU A 132 12.34 -0.67 -12.72
CA GLU A 132 13.39 -0.94 -11.73
C GLU A 132 14.31 0.28 -11.56
N GLN A 133 14.68 0.94 -12.67
CA GLN A 133 15.45 2.18 -12.63
C GLN A 133 14.70 3.30 -11.88
N ASN A 134 13.42 3.50 -12.18
CA ASN A 134 12.61 4.52 -11.51
C ASN A 134 12.45 4.24 -10.00
N ARG A 135 12.23 2.98 -9.62
CA ARG A 135 12.15 2.56 -8.21
C ARG A 135 13.46 2.84 -7.47
N LYS A 136 14.62 2.59 -8.10
CA LYS A 136 15.94 2.91 -7.54
C LYS A 136 16.17 4.41 -7.38
N LEU A 137 15.68 5.23 -8.33
CA LEU A 137 15.79 6.69 -8.26
C LEU A 137 14.92 7.27 -7.14
N ALA A 138 13.67 6.81 -7.02
CA ALA A 138 12.75 7.27 -5.98
C ALA A 138 13.26 6.94 -4.57
N LYS A 139 13.83 5.76 -4.36
CA LYS A 139 14.46 5.37 -3.07
C LYS A 139 15.68 6.20 -2.67
N LYS A 140 16.26 6.99 -3.58
CA LYS A 140 17.35 7.92 -3.25
C LYS A 140 16.84 9.32 -2.87
N GLN A 141 15.57 9.60 -3.14
CA GLN A 141 14.93 10.89 -2.89
C GLN A 141 14.11 10.90 -1.59
N LEU A 142 13.72 9.72 -1.12
CA LEU A 142 13.20 9.44 0.22
C LEU A 142 14.37 9.14 1.17
#